data_AF-A0A8T0D8L6-F1
#
_entry.id   AF-A0A8T0D8L6-F1
#
_cell.length_a   1.000
_cell.length_b   1.000
_cell.length_c   1.000
_cell.angle_alpha   90.00
_cell.angle_beta   90.00
_cell.angle_gamma   90.00
#
_symmetry.space_group_name_H-M   'P 1'
#
loop_
_entity.id
_entity.type
_entity.pdbx_description
1 polymer ?
#
loop_
_entity_poly.entity_id
_entity_poly.type
_entity_poly.pdbx_seq_one_letter_code
_entity_poly.pdbx_strand_id
1 'polypeptide(L)'
;MQRVEQFIKIRRTEHTDAVRIKKLIDQNTVDAFGKITVLKTLERSILSLTLTKDENMVVGCACFSDAPSRRFTVPESWKNWFDRNIGLPNVDSTNSLFMELLIVDPFCVKNSVDEICKTVFKMLIDVQHIFLLTNSKADFKPASFNPFQKIATKSTTIDLSVSVAYRHDVFPVLFSRIAAVEDNDDLVPLFNSQNDLLRKTYGNYYVAELVGAQNKEMKCVVIECERKAVGFLSATKRINLESLNQCYDLTLFNGLCKPYPGDNLSPNEQLHQQGNLLCLQGKCVNDF
;
A
#
# COMPACT_ATOMS: atom_id res chain seq x y z
N MET A 1 10.01 -1.47 -35.47
CA MET A 1 10.85 -0.75 -34.50
C MET A 1 10.35 -1.15 -33.10
N GLN A 2 10.95 -2.18 -32.50
CA GLN A 2 10.56 -2.68 -31.17
C GLN A 2 10.81 -1.58 -30.14
N ARG A 3 9.75 -1.08 -29.49
CA ARG A 3 9.88 -0.24 -28.30
C ARG A 3 10.39 -1.15 -27.19
N VAL A 4 11.65 -1.01 -26.82
CA VAL A 4 12.17 -1.53 -25.56
C VAL A 4 11.38 -0.83 -24.46
N GLU A 5 10.59 -1.58 -23.70
CA GLU A 5 9.99 -1.07 -22.45
C GLU A 5 11.12 -0.64 -21.53
N GLN A 6 11.26 0.67 -21.35
CA GLN A 6 12.28 1.21 -20.45
C GLN A 6 11.76 1.07 -19.03
N PHE A 7 12.43 0.25 -18.23
CA PHE A 7 12.04 -0.04 -16.86
C PHE A 7 12.26 1.21 -15.99
N ILE A 8 11.20 1.75 -15.40
CA ILE A 8 11.27 2.88 -14.48
C ILE A 8 11.38 2.32 -13.07
N LYS A 9 12.42 2.70 -12.34
CA LYS A 9 12.57 2.42 -10.91
C LYS A 9 12.03 3.60 -10.10
N ILE A 10 11.31 3.30 -9.03
CA ILE A 10 10.78 4.29 -8.10
C ILE A 10 11.47 4.09 -6.76
N ARG A 11 12.00 5.18 -6.18
CA ARG A 11 12.58 5.19 -4.84
C ARG A 11 12.14 6.42 -4.06
N ARG A 12 12.33 6.40 -2.74
CA ARG A 12 12.18 7.61 -1.92
C ARG A 12 13.12 8.70 -2.42
N THR A 13 12.62 9.93 -2.45
CA THR A 13 13.40 11.09 -2.90
C THR A 13 14.51 11.43 -1.92
N GLU A 14 15.67 11.76 -2.46
CA GLU A 14 16.81 12.27 -1.72
C GLU A 14 16.95 13.78 -1.93
N HIS A 15 17.56 14.48 -0.98
CA HIS A 15 17.78 15.93 -1.08
C HIS A 15 18.59 16.30 -2.34
N THR A 16 19.51 15.44 -2.77
CA THR A 16 20.34 15.58 -3.98
C THR A 16 19.52 15.57 -5.27
N ASP A 17 18.34 14.95 -5.29
CA ASP A 17 17.46 14.88 -6.46
C ASP A 17 16.83 16.24 -6.77
N ALA A 18 16.71 17.14 -5.79
CA ALA A 18 16.01 18.42 -5.94
C ALA A 18 16.52 19.26 -7.12
N VAL A 19 17.84 19.23 -7.37
CA VAL A 19 18.47 19.96 -8.49
C VAL A 19 18.03 19.38 -9.84
N ARG A 20 17.90 18.05 -9.93
CA ARG A 20 17.49 17.35 -11.16
C ARG A 20 15.99 17.53 -11.39
N ILE A 21 15.17 17.37 -10.34
CA ILE A 21 13.72 17.59 -10.38
C ILE A 21 13.40 19.02 -10.82
N LYS A 22 14.12 20.02 -10.30
CA LYS A 22 13.93 21.42 -10.70
C LYS A 22 14.12 21.67 -12.19
N LYS A 23 15.00 20.91 -12.86
CA LYS A 23 15.24 21.02 -14.31
C LYS A 23 14.12 20.43 -15.16
N LEU A 24 13.28 19.58 -14.57
CA LEU A 24 12.16 18.91 -15.26
C LEU A 24 10.85 19.72 -15.18
N ILE A 25 10.83 20.84 -14.45
CA ILE A 25 9.64 21.68 -14.33
C ILE A 25 9.41 22.41 -15.65
N ASP A 26 8.28 22.11 -16.28
CA ASP A 26 7.78 22.81 -17.47
C ASP A 26 6.60 23.73 -17.12
N GLN A 27 6.11 24.47 -18.12
CA GLN A 27 4.97 25.37 -17.95
C GLN A 27 3.71 24.62 -17.56
N ASN A 28 3.48 23.41 -18.09
CA ASN A 28 2.31 22.59 -17.75
C ASN A 28 2.28 22.24 -16.25
N THR A 29 3.43 21.91 -15.69
CA THR A 29 3.58 21.63 -14.25
C THR A 29 3.25 22.88 -13.43
N VAL A 30 3.74 24.05 -13.84
CA VAL A 30 3.46 25.33 -13.17
C VAL A 30 1.99 25.72 -13.30
N ASP A 31 1.35 25.45 -14.43
CA ASP A 31 -0.08 25.73 -14.63
C ASP A 31 -0.95 24.82 -13.76
N ALA A 32 -0.57 23.54 -13.63
CA ALA A 32 -1.28 22.54 -12.83
C ALA A 32 -1.12 22.77 -11.33
N PHE A 33 0.14 22.95 -10.91
CA PHE A 33 0.55 23.02 -9.51
C PHE A 33 1.11 24.38 -9.13
N GLY A 34 0.71 25.47 -9.79
CA GLY A 34 1.08 26.86 -9.44
C GLY A 34 2.57 27.11 -9.22
N LYS A 35 2.90 28.09 -8.36
CA LYS A 35 4.29 28.37 -7.98
C LYS A 35 4.87 27.21 -7.17
N ILE A 36 5.87 26.53 -7.72
CA ILE A 36 6.54 25.37 -7.13
C ILE A 36 7.87 25.78 -6.50
N THR A 37 8.14 25.27 -5.30
CA THR A 37 9.45 25.37 -4.65
C THR A 37 9.87 23.96 -4.26
N VAL A 38 10.65 23.30 -5.12
CA VAL A 38 10.97 21.86 -5.01
C VAL A 38 11.42 21.46 -3.61
N LEU A 39 12.44 22.13 -3.06
CA LEU A 39 12.96 21.81 -1.71
C LEU A 39 11.87 21.90 -0.63
N LYS A 40 11.11 23.00 -0.61
CA LYS A 40 10.02 23.19 0.35
C LYS A 40 8.91 22.13 0.20
N THR A 41 8.61 21.72 -1.03
CA THR A 41 7.63 20.66 -1.29
C THR A 41 8.16 19.33 -0.79
N LEU A 42 9.41 18.97 -1.09
CA LEU A 42 10.03 17.72 -0.64
C LEU A 42 10.08 17.62 0.88
N GLU A 43 10.48 18.70 1.57
CA GLU A 43 10.60 18.74 3.04
C GLU A 43 9.26 18.65 3.76
N ARG A 44 8.18 19.16 3.16
CA ARG A 44 6.85 19.20 3.77
C ARG A 44 5.99 17.99 3.42
N SER A 45 6.38 17.24 2.40
CA SER A 45 5.62 16.07 1.95
C SER A 45 5.81 14.92 2.93
N ILE A 46 4.74 14.20 3.21
CA ILE A 46 4.81 12.98 4.03
C ILE A 46 5.48 11.82 3.28
N LEU A 47 5.40 11.85 1.95
CA LEU A 47 6.08 10.93 1.06
C LEU A 47 6.49 11.68 -0.21
N SER A 48 7.76 11.54 -0.58
CA SER A 48 8.28 12.00 -1.86
C SER A 48 8.95 10.83 -2.57
N LEU A 49 8.59 10.64 -3.83
CA LEU A 49 9.10 9.59 -4.70
C LEU A 49 9.84 10.20 -5.89
N THR A 50 11.00 9.64 -6.22
CA THR A 50 11.79 9.97 -7.41
C THR A 50 11.69 8.82 -8.39
N LEU A 51 11.42 9.14 -9.66
CA LEU A 51 11.39 8.19 -10.76
C LEU A 51 12.73 8.25 -11.47
N THR A 52 13.35 7.09 -11.63
CA THR A 52 14.65 6.94 -12.28
C THR A 52 14.59 5.89 -13.35
N LYS A 53 15.11 6.19 -14.54
CA LYS A 53 15.22 5.20 -15.62
C LYS A 53 16.44 4.31 -15.44
N ASP A 54 17.58 4.93 -15.15
CA ASP A 54 18.84 4.29 -14.78
C ASP A 54 19.30 4.83 -13.42
N GLU A 55 20.32 4.22 -12.79
CA GLU A 55 20.75 4.53 -11.40
C GLU A 55 20.96 6.02 -11.10
N ASN A 56 21.21 6.84 -12.12
CA ASN A 56 21.45 8.28 -11.97
C ASN A 56 20.53 9.21 -12.80
N MET A 57 19.62 8.68 -13.62
CA MET A 57 18.79 9.51 -14.48
C MET A 57 17.40 9.71 -13.87
N VAL A 58 17.22 10.85 -13.19
CA VAL A 58 15.92 11.30 -12.69
C VAL A 58 15.04 11.72 -13.87
N VAL A 59 13.90 11.05 -14.02
CA VAL A 59 12.91 11.30 -15.07
C VAL A 59 11.57 11.80 -14.50
N GLY A 60 11.44 11.90 -13.18
CA GLY A 60 10.24 12.42 -12.56
C GLY A 60 10.27 12.43 -11.04
N CYS A 61 9.23 12.99 -10.45
CA CYS A 61 8.97 13.05 -9.02
C CYS A 61 7.47 13.12 -8.74
N ALA A 62 7.05 12.51 -7.63
CA ALA A 62 5.72 12.68 -7.06
C ALA A 62 5.83 12.99 -5.55
N CYS A 63 5.10 14.00 -5.09
CA CYS A 63 5.10 14.45 -3.69
C CYS A 63 3.68 14.38 -3.12
N PHE A 64 3.54 13.89 -1.90
CA PHE A 64 2.26 13.61 -1.27
C PHE A 64 2.15 14.27 0.10
N SER A 65 0.93 14.69 0.42
CA SER A 65 0.53 15.32 1.67
C SER A 65 -0.72 14.65 2.22
N ASP A 66 -0.95 14.79 3.52
CA ASP A 66 -2.13 14.30 4.23
C ASP A 66 -3.32 15.28 4.16
N ALA A 67 -3.13 16.42 3.50
CA ALA A 67 -4.15 17.44 3.26
C ALA A 67 -4.04 18.04 1.85
N PRO A 68 -5.14 18.57 1.28
CA PRO A 68 -5.10 19.35 0.05
C PRO A 68 -4.10 20.51 0.12
N SER A 69 -3.58 20.90 -1.04
CA SER A 69 -2.67 22.04 -1.14
C SER A 69 -3.25 23.29 -0.48
N ARG A 70 -2.40 24.04 0.23
CA ARG A 70 -2.72 25.31 0.90
C ARG A 70 -3.31 26.38 -0.04
N ARG A 71 -3.24 26.18 -1.35
CA ARG A 71 -3.87 27.04 -2.36
C ARG A 71 -5.40 26.93 -2.38
N PHE A 72 -5.93 25.77 -1.98
CA PHE A 72 -7.36 25.50 -2.00
C PHE A 72 -8.00 25.67 -0.63
N THR A 73 -7.31 25.22 0.43
CA THR A 73 -7.81 25.29 1.81
C THR A 73 -6.66 25.33 2.80
N VAL A 74 -6.90 25.88 4.00
CA VAL A 74 -5.98 25.69 5.12
C VAL A 74 -6.05 24.23 5.62
N PRO A 75 -4.93 23.63 6.06
CA PRO A 75 -4.91 22.23 6.49
C PRO A 75 -5.88 21.95 7.63
N GLU A 76 -6.02 22.85 8.60
CA GLU A 76 -6.81 22.61 9.81
C GLU A 76 -8.32 22.48 9.52
N SER A 77 -8.79 23.05 8.41
CA SER A 77 -10.20 23.00 7.99
C SER A 77 -10.42 22.20 6.71
N TRP A 78 -9.42 21.45 6.25
CA TRP A 78 -9.47 20.85 4.92
C TRP A 78 -10.62 19.86 4.78
N LYS A 79 -10.96 19.10 5.83
CA LYS A 79 -12.04 18.12 5.82
C LYS A 79 -13.40 18.78 5.54
N ASN A 80 -13.71 19.86 6.27
CA ASN A 80 -14.93 20.64 6.03
C ASN A 80 -14.98 21.23 4.62
N TRP A 81 -13.84 21.71 4.11
CA TRP A 81 -13.74 22.20 2.74
C TRP A 81 -13.96 21.06 1.73
N PHE A 82 -13.37 19.89 1.96
CA PHE A 82 -13.49 18.72 1.10
C PHE A 82 -14.94 18.24 1.04
N ASP A 83 -15.64 18.15 2.16
CA ASP A 83 -17.03 17.70 2.23
C ASP A 83 -17.99 18.63 1.47
N ARG A 84 -17.74 19.95 1.57
CA ARG A 84 -18.53 20.99 0.88
C ARG A 84 -18.29 20.99 -0.63
N ASN A 85 -17.05 20.85 -1.07
CA ASN A 85 -16.67 21.06 -2.47
C ASN A 85 -16.58 19.78 -3.31
N ILE A 86 -16.25 18.65 -2.68
CA ILE A 86 -16.04 17.34 -3.33
C ILE A 86 -17.06 16.34 -2.76
N GLY A 87 -17.03 16.14 -1.44
CA GLY A 87 -18.03 15.40 -0.69
C GLY A 87 -18.12 13.92 -1.01
N LEU A 88 -16.96 13.26 -1.03
CA LEU A 88 -16.86 11.80 -1.02
C LEU A 88 -16.90 11.25 0.42
N PRO A 89 -17.58 10.12 0.66
CA PRO A 89 -17.61 9.49 1.97
C PRO A 89 -16.25 8.87 2.32
N ASN A 90 -16.02 8.67 3.62
CA ASN A 90 -14.86 7.94 4.15
C ASN A 90 -13.50 8.50 3.71
N VAL A 91 -13.35 9.82 3.68
CA VAL A 91 -12.08 10.51 3.41
C VAL A 91 -11.56 11.17 4.69
N ASP A 92 -10.33 10.84 5.08
CA ASP A 92 -9.60 11.46 6.18
C ASP A 92 -8.08 11.42 5.95
N SER A 93 -7.32 11.99 6.89
CA SER A 93 -5.85 12.10 6.80
C SER A 93 -5.12 10.77 7.00
N THR A 94 -5.80 9.72 7.45
CA THR A 94 -5.21 8.39 7.69
C THR A 94 -5.34 7.49 6.46
N ASN A 95 -6.39 7.68 5.67
CA ASN A 95 -6.69 6.82 4.53
C ASN A 95 -6.57 7.52 3.17
N SER A 96 -6.20 8.80 3.15
CA SER A 96 -6.17 9.60 1.92
C SER A 96 -4.89 10.42 1.81
N LEU A 97 -4.33 10.46 0.60
CA LEU A 97 -3.20 11.31 0.25
C LEU A 97 -3.58 12.29 -0.84
N PHE A 98 -2.96 13.46 -0.80
CA PHE A 98 -3.09 14.50 -1.81
C PHE A 98 -1.76 14.67 -2.51
N MET A 99 -1.74 14.41 -3.81
CA MET A 99 -0.57 14.60 -4.66
C MET A 99 -0.35 16.11 -4.86
N GLU A 100 0.62 16.68 -4.13
CA GLU A 100 0.94 18.11 -4.16
C GLU A 100 1.78 18.52 -5.36
N LEU A 101 2.55 17.57 -5.91
CA LEU A 101 3.40 17.78 -7.07
C LEU A 101 3.54 16.47 -7.85
N LEU A 102 3.40 16.55 -9.15
CA LEU A 102 3.72 15.48 -10.09
C LEU A 102 4.51 16.07 -11.25
N ILE A 103 5.73 15.57 -11.44
CA ILE A 103 6.59 15.90 -12.57
C ILE A 103 6.99 14.58 -13.19
N VAL A 104 6.69 14.38 -14.46
CA VAL A 104 7.12 13.17 -15.17
C VAL A 104 7.54 13.57 -16.57
N ASP A 105 8.66 13.04 -17.02
CA ASP A 105 9.12 13.17 -18.40
C ASP A 105 8.00 12.75 -19.37
N PRO A 106 7.63 13.59 -20.37
CA PRO A 106 6.56 13.32 -21.32
C PRO A 106 6.63 11.94 -22.00
N PHE A 107 7.84 11.40 -22.20
CA PHE A 107 8.03 10.08 -22.82
C PHE A 107 7.73 8.91 -21.87
N CYS A 108 7.65 9.17 -20.56
CA CYS A 108 7.49 8.17 -19.50
C CYS A 108 6.13 8.22 -18.79
N VAL A 109 5.30 9.25 -19.04
CA VAL A 109 4.12 9.57 -18.21
C VAL A 109 3.14 8.41 -18.05
N LYS A 110 2.77 7.73 -19.13
CA LYS A 110 1.69 6.73 -19.12
C LYS A 110 1.94 5.59 -18.12
N ASN A 111 3.15 5.03 -18.11
CA ASN A 111 3.49 3.91 -17.23
C ASN A 111 3.90 4.39 -15.82
N SER A 112 4.36 5.64 -15.71
CA SER A 112 4.84 6.19 -14.44
C SER A 112 3.74 6.40 -13.41
N VAL A 113 2.58 6.90 -13.83
CA VAL A 113 1.49 7.26 -12.89
C VAL A 113 0.92 6.02 -12.20
N ASP A 114 0.73 4.93 -12.96
CA ASP A 114 0.26 3.65 -12.44
C ASP A 114 1.27 3.07 -11.43
N GLU A 115 2.56 3.02 -11.79
CA GLU A 115 3.62 2.52 -10.91
C GLU A 115 3.81 3.39 -9.67
N ILE A 116 3.63 4.72 -9.76
CA ILE A 116 3.60 5.61 -8.60
C ILE A 116 2.46 5.20 -7.66
N CYS A 117 1.23 5.05 -8.17
CA CYS A 117 0.07 4.70 -7.34
C CYS A 117 0.27 3.32 -6.68
N LYS A 118 0.72 2.31 -7.44
CA LYS A 118 1.10 0.99 -6.91
C LYS A 118 2.13 1.11 -5.80
N THR A 119 3.18 1.90 -5.99
CA THR A 119 4.24 2.09 -4.99
C THR A 119 3.69 2.72 -3.72
N VAL A 120 2.89 3.78 -3.84
CA VAL A 120 2.29 4.48 -2.69
C VAL A 120 1.40 3.52 -1.89
N PHE A 121 0.49 2.81 -2.56
CA PHE A 121 -0.42 1.86 -1.91
C PHE A 121 0.32 0.66 -1.30
N LYS A 122 1.44 0.20 -1.90
CA LYS A 122 2.30 -0.84 -1.30
C LYS A 122 3.01 -0.33 -0.04
N MET A 123 3.48 0.92 -0.04
CA MET A 123 4.20 1.51 1.09
C MET A 123 3.30 1.93 2.24
N LEU A 124 2.07 2.34 1.96
CA LEU A 124 1.10 2.86 2.92
C LEU A 124 -0.19 2.07 2.82
N ILE A 125 -0.32 1.04 3.65
CA ILE A 125 -1.41 0.05 3.58
C ILE A 125 -2.78 0.64 3.93
N ASP A 126 -2.82 1.62 4.83
CA ASP A 126 -4.05 2.28 5.27
C ASP A 126 -4.62 3.23 4.21
N VAL A 127 -3.77 3.70 3.28
CA VAL A 127 -4.19 4.61 2.21
C VAL A 127 -5.08 3.87 1.21
N GLN A 128 -6.30 4.38 1.06
CA GLN A 128 -7.32 3.90 0.13
C GLN A 128 -7.52 4.85 -1.06
N HIS A 129 -7.18 6.14 -0.87
CA HIS A 129 -7.40 7.18 -1.87
C HIS A 129 -6.14 7.99 -2.12
N ILE A 130 -5.81 8.21 -3.39
CA ILE A 130 -4.83 9.22 -3.79
C ILE A 130 -5.56 10.26 -4.62
N PHE A 131 -5.61 11.49 -4.14
CA PHE A 131 -6.25 12.62 -4.79
C PHE A 131 -5.21 13.45 -5.57
N LEU A 132 -5.58 13.86 -6.77
CA LEU A 132 -4.86 14.83 -7.59
C LEU A 132 -5.77 16.04 -7.82
N LEU A 133 -5.36 17.18 -7.26
CA LEU A 133 -6.08 18.44 -7.39
C LEU A 133 -5.25 19.39 -8.26
N THR A 134 -5.79 19.77 -9.42
CA THR A 134 -5.14 20.68 -10.36
C THR A 134 -6.05 21.83 -10.74
N ASN A 135 -5.49 22.90 -11.30
CA ASN A 135 -6.28 23.96 -11.89
C ASN A 135 -7.09 23.42 -13.09
N SER A 136 -8.40 23.70 -13.15
CA SER A 136 -9.29 23.23 -14.23
C SER A 136 -8.89 23.71 -15.62
N LYS A 137 -8.15 24.83 -15.70
CA LYS A 137 -7.67 25.45 -16.94
C LYS A 137 -6.33 24.90 -17.42
N ALA A 138 -5.63 24.13 -16.59
CA ALA A 138 -4.33 23.57 -16.97
C ALA A 138 -4.51 22.38 -17.92
N ASP A 139 -3.75 22.34 -19.02
CA ASP A 139 -3.68 21.17 -19.91
C ASP A 139 -2.78 20.07 -19.33
N PHE A 140 -3.00 19.72 -18.06
CA PHE A 140 -2.21 18.75 -17.32
C PHE A 140 -2.91 17.40 -17.32
N LYS A 141 -2.64 16.61 -18.36
CA LYS A 141 -3.24 15.30 -18.61
C LYS A 141 -2.66 14.07 -17.89
N PRO A 142 -1.72 14.16 -16.91
CA PRO A 142 -1.38 12.99 -16.09
C PRO A 142 -2.58 12.37 -15.35
N ALA A 143 -3.58 13.18 -15.02
CA ALA A 143 -4.85 12.76 -14.43
C ALA A 143 -5.76 11.96 -15.38
N SER A 144 -5.44 11.92 -16.69
CA SER A 144 -6.16 11.14 -17.69
C SER A 144 -5.59 9.73 -17.87
N PHE A 145 -4.54 9.38 -17.12
CA PHE A 145 -3.99 8.04 -17.12
C PHE A 145 -4.57 7.22 -15.96
N ASN A 146 -4.83 5.94 -16.23
CA ASN A 146 -5.16 4.97 -15.20
C ASN A 146 -4.09 5.02 -14.08
N PRO A 147 -4.46 4.96 -12.80
CA PRO A 147 -5.78 4.67 -12.21
C PRO A 147 -6.64 5.89 -11.87
N PHE A 148 -6.30 7.10 -12.34
CA PHE A 148 -7.05 8.30 -11.95
C PHE A 148 -8.39 8.42 -12.68
N GLN A 149 -9.44 8.64 -11.90
CA GLN A 149 -10.80 8.94 -12.36
C GLN A 149 -11.18 10.37 -11.95
N LYS A 150 -11.76 11.14 -12.87
CA LYS A 150 -12.20 12.51 -12.58
C LYS A 150 -13.51 12.48 -11.77
N ILE A 151 -13.56 13.28 -10.70
CA ILE A 151 -14.74 13.41 -9.83
C ILE A 151 -15.43 14.74 -10.14
N ALA A 152 -16.77 14.73 -10.13
CA ALA A 152 -17.55 15.96 -10.21
C ALA A 152 -17.44 16.75 -8.90
N THR A 153 -17.09 18.04 -9.00
CA THR A 153 -17.10 18.95 -7.85
C THR A 153 -18.52 19.46 -7.61
N LYS A 154 -18.91 19.61 -6.34
CA LYS A 154 -20.21 20.17 -5.94
C LYS A 154 -20.27 21.69 -6.14
N SER A 155 -19.13 22.36 -5.99
CA SER A 155 -19.02 23.80 -6.22
C SER A 155 -18.47 24.08 -7.61
N THR A 156 -19.11 25.00 -8.32
CA THR A 156 -18.71 25.49 -9.65
C THR A 156 -17.86 26.77 -9.57
N THR A 157 -17.64 27.33 -8.38
CA THR A 157 -16.99 28.63 -8.20
C THR A 157 -15.46 28.55 -8.21
N ILE A 158 -14.89 27.36 -8.13
CA ILE A 158 -13.44 27.15 -8.06
C ILE A 158 -13.00 26.50 -9.38
N ASP A 159 -12.00 27.09 -10.04
CA ASP A 159 -11.30 26.52 -11.18
C ASP A 159 -10.44 25.31 -10.74
N LEU A 160 -11.10 24.23 -10.33
CA LEU A 160 -10.51 23.05 -9.72
C LEU A 160 -10.94 21.80 -10.48
N SER A 161 -9.96 21.01 -10.90
CA SER A 161 -10.16 19.64 -11.36
C SER A 161 -9.70 18.67 -10.27
N VAL A 162 -10.56 17.73 -9.91
CA VAL A 162 -10.27 16.70 -8.90
C VAL A 162 -10.31 15.35 -9.58
N SER A 163 -9.23 14.59 -9.44
CA SER A 163 -9.18 13.19 -9.80
C SER A 163 -8.77 12.34 -8.60
N VAL A 164 -9.22 11.10 -8.56
CA VAL A 164 -8.88 10.14 -7.52
C VAL A 164 -8.42 8.83 -8.13
N ALA A 165 -7.39 8.23 -7.53
CA ALA A 165 -7.05 6.85 -7.72
C ALA A 165 -7.50 6.07 -6.48
N TYR A 166 -8.31 5.03 -6.70
CA TYR A 166 -8.73 4.14 -5.63
C TYR A 166 -7.79 2.96 -5.52
N ARG A 167 -7.50 2.54 -4.29
CA ARG A 167 -6.69 1.35 -4.05
C ARG A 167 -7.26 0.11 -4.74
N HIS A 168 -8.58 -0.07 -4.70
CA HIS A 168 -9.26 -1.24 -5.27
C HIS A 168 -9.24 -1.29 -6.80
N ASP A 169 -8.97 -0.16 -7.47
CA ASP A 169 -8.79 -0.12 -8.93
C ASP A 169 -7.36 -0.49 -9.34
N VAL A 170 -6.41 -0.41 -8.40
CA VAL A 170 -4.99 -0.75 -8.61
C VAL A 170 -4.64 -2.14 -8.10
N PHE A 171 -5.19 -2.51 -6.94
CA PHE A 171 -5.03 -3.82 -6.33
C PHE A 171 -6.40 -4.45 -6.16
N PRO A 172 -6.56 -5.73 -6.55
CA PRO A 172 -7.82 -6.41 -6.34
C PRO A 172 -8.16 -6.47 -4.85
N VAL A 173 -9.46 -6.36 -4.54
CA VAL A 173 -9.96 -6.58 -3.19
C VAL A 173 -9.90 -8.07 -2.90
N LEU A 174 -9.10 -8.43 -1.91
CA LEU A 174 -8.93 -9.80 -1.47
C LEU A 174 -9.97 -10.14 -0.41
N PHE A 175 -10.60 -11.30 -0.54
CA PHE A 175 -11.52 -11.84 0.45
C PHE A 175 -10.87 -12.99 1.19
N SER A 176 -11.23 -13.19 2.45
CA SER A 176 -10.78 -14.34 3.22
C SER A 176 -11.95 -15.20 3.66
N ARG A 177 -11.76 -16.51 3.59
CA ARG A 177 -12.73 -17.50 4.08
C ARG A 177 -12.02 -18.74 4.57
N ILE A 178 -12.74 -19.58 5.31
CA ILE A 178 -12.24 -20.90 5.68
C ILE A 178 -11.95 -21.71 4.42
N ALA A 179 -10.78 -22.34 4.40
CA ALA A 179 -10.36 -23.22 3.31
C ALA A 179 -11.27 -24.44 3.22
N ALA A 180 -11.57 -24.86 2.00
CA ALA A 180 -12.36 -26.04 1.68
C ALA A 180 -11.51 -27.00 0.82
N VAL A 181 -11.89 -28.27 0.76
CA VAL A 181 -11.09 -29.30 0.08
C VAL A 181 -11.02 -29.03 -1.43
N GLU A 182 -12.05 -28.38 -1.97
CA GLU A 182 -12.17 -27.93 -3.34
C GLU A 182 -11.09 -26.89 -3.73
N ASP A 183 -10.50 -26.18 -2.76
CA ASP A 183 -9.42 -25.21 -3.02
C ASP A 183 -8.09 -25.89 -3.42
N ASN A 184 -8.02 -27.23 -3.37
CA ASN A 184 -6.82 -28.01 -3.67
C ASN A 184 -6.21 -27.67 -5.05
N ASP A 185 -7.05 -27.57 -6.08
CA ASP A 185 -6.60 -27.33 -7.45
C ASP A 185 -5.95 -25.95 -7.62
N ASP A 186 -6.40 -24.94 -6.87
CA ASP A 186 -5.83 -23.60 -6.87
C ASP A 186 -4.57 -23.51 -5.98
N LEU A 187 -4.57 -24.21 -4.84
CA LEU A 187 -3.53 -24.10 -3.83
C LEU A 187 -2.28 -24.94 -4.13
N VAL A 188 -2.41 -26.12 -4.75
CA VAL A 188 -1.25 -26.97 -5.07
C VAL A 188 -0.23 -26.26 -5.97
N PRO A 189 -0.63 -25.58 -7.07
CA PRO A 189 0.28 -24.75 -7.85
C PRO A 189 0.91 -23.62 -7.03
N LEU A 190 0.14 -22.98 -6.15
CA LEU A 190 0.59 -21.87 -5.30
C LEU A 190 1.73 -22.30 -4.37
N PHE A 191 1.64 -23.48 -3.76
CA PHE A 191 2.67 -24.01 -2.87
C PHE A 191 3.89 -24.54 -3.63
N ASN A 192 3.65 -25.35 -4.67
CA ASN A 192 4.72 -25.96 -5.46
C ASN A 192 5.58 -24.93 -6.20
N SER A 193 5.03 -23.75 -6.51
CA SER A 193 5.79 -22.65 -7.12
C SER A 193 6.98 -22.15 -6.27
N GLN A 194 6.99 -22.40 -4.96
CA GLN A 194 8.05 -21.93 -4.07
C GLN A 194 8.88 -23.04 -3.46
N ASN A 195 8.26 -24.09 -2.90
CA ASN A 195 9.01 -25.16 -2.24
C ASN A 195 8.20 -26.46 -2.17
N ASP A 196 8.85 -27.56 -2.52
CA ASP A 196 8.31 -28.92 -2.43
C ASP A 196 8.27 -29.49 -0.99
N LEU A 197 8.67 -28.72 0.03
CA LEU A 197 8.74 -29.17 1.42
C LEU A 197 7.42 -29.79 1.92
N LEU A 198 6.29 -29.11 1.71
CA LEU A 198 4.99 -29.59 2.18
C LEU A 198 4.60 -30.91 1.51
N ARG A 199 4.87 -31.05 0.21
CA ARG A 199 4.66 -32.30 -0.53
C ARG A 199 5.55 -33.43 -0.03
N LYS A 200 6.81 -33.13 0.34
CA LYS A 200 7.73 -34.11 0.92
C LYS A 200 7.33 -34.54 2.34
N THR A 201 6.79 -33.63 3.16
CA THR A 201 6.41 -33.90 4.54
C THR A 201 5.07 -34.61 4.66
N TYR A 202 4.07 -34.20 3.87
CA TYR A 202 2.68 -34.66 4.00
C TYR A 202 2.19 -35.46 2.78
N GLY A 203 3.05 -35.72 1.81
CA GLY A 203 2.73 -36.48 0.60
C GLY A 203 2.02 -35.66 -0.47
N ASN A 204 1.48 -36.35 -1.49
CA ASN A 204 0.93 -35.71 -2.69
C ASN A 204 -0.43 -35.01 -2.46
N TYR A 205 -1.14 -35.33 -1.38
CA TYR A 205 -2.46 -34.78 -1.04
C TYR A 205 -2.41 -33.80 0.14
N TYR A 206 -1.26 -33.18 0.37
CA TYR A 206 -0.99 -32.35 1.56
C TYR A 206 -2.02 -31.24 1.79
N VAL A 207 -2.56 -30.61 0.73
CA VAL A 207 -3.57 -29.56 0.89
C VAL A 207 -4.87 -30.14 1.44
N ALA A 208 -5.37 -31.25 0.88
CA ALA A 208 -6.58 -31.91 1.36
C ALA A 208 -6.43 -32.40 2.81
N GLU A 209 -5.26 -32.93 3.17
CA GLU A 209 -4.97 -33.34 4.55
C GLU A 209 -4.93 -32.15 5.50
N LEU A 210 -4.24 -31.05 5.14
CA LEU A 210 -4.16 -29.83 5.96
C LEU A 210 -5.54 -29.20 6.16
N VAL A 211 -6.31 -29.06 5.08
CA VAL A 211 -7.66 -28.48 5.12
C VAL A 211 -8.65 -29.42 5.83
N GLY A 212 -8.52 -30.73 5.66
CA GLY A 212 -9.34 -31.74 6.34
C GLY A 212 -9.03 -31.87 7.83
N ALA A 213 -7.80 -31.59 8.26
CA ALA A 213 -7.38 -31.66 9.66
C ALA A 213 -7.82 -30.45 10.51
N GLN A 214 -8.54 -29.47 9.92
CA GLN A 214 -9.03 -28.30 10.63
C GLN A 214 -9.93 -28.69 11.82
N ASN A 215 -9.70 -28.06 12.96
CA ASN A 215 -10.44 -28.31 14.20
C ASN A 215 -10.58 -27.02 15.04
N LYS A 216 -10.80 -27.11 16.35
CA LYS A 216 -10.92 -25.92 17.23
C LYS A 216 -9.58 -25.23 17.53
N GLU A 217 -8.48 -25.92 17.26
CA GLU A 217 -7.12 -25.51 17.59
C GLU A 217 -6.32 -25.11 16.35
N MET A 218 -6.64 -25.67 15.18
CA MET A 218 -6.03 -25.31 13.90
C MET A 218 -7.11 -24.99 12.85
N LYS A 219 -6.96 -23.86 12.15
CA LYS A 219 -7.82 -23.43 11.05
C LYS A 219 -6.98 -23.06 9.83
N CYS A 220 -7.55 -23.32 8.66
CA CYS A 220 -6.98 -22.92 7.38
C CYS A 220 -7.90 -21.87 6.76
N VAL A 221 -7.29 -20.80 6.26
CA VAL A 221 -7.97 -19.68 5.61
C VAL A 221 -7.38 -19.56 4.22
N VAL A 222 -8.23 -19.47 3.21
CA VAL A 222 -7.81 -19.06 1.86
C VAL A 222 -8.05 -17.58 1.69
N ILE A 223 -7.15 -16.96 0.94
CA ILE A 223 -7.33 -15.61 0.41
C ILE A 223 -7.75 -15.79 -1.05
N GLU A 224 -8.92 -15.28 -1.41
CA GLU A 224 -9.49 -15.37 -2.75
C GLU A 224 -9.54 -14.02 -3.45
N CYS A 225 -9.28 -14.05 -4.75
CA CYS A 225 -9.42 -12.94 -5.68
C CYS A 225 -10.23 -13.45 -6.86
N GLU A 226 -11.34 -12.80 -7.20
CA GLU A 226 -12.22 -13.20 -8.33
C GLU A 226 -12.61 -14.70 -8.30
N ARG A 227 -12.90 -15.23 -7.09
CA ARG A 227 -13.25 -16.65 -6.81
C ARG A 227 -12.13 -17.67 -7.01
N LYS A 228 -10.89 -17.22 -7.19
CA LYS A 228 -9.71 -18.08 -7.24
C LYS A 228 -8.90 -17.95 -5.96
N ALA A 229 -8.45 -19.06 -5.38
CA ALA A 229 -7.54 -18.99 -4.22
C ALA A 229 -6.15 -18.50 -4.67
N VAL A 230 -5.71 -17.38 -4.11
CA VAL A 230 -4.43 -16.71 -4.40
C VAL A 230 -3.51 -16.61 -3.18
N GLY A 231 -4.03 -17.02 -2.03
CA GLY A 231 -3.26 -17.14 -0.80
C GLY A 231 -3.85 -18.20 0.12
N PHE A 232 -3.02 -18.65 1.06
CA PHE A 232 -3.38 -19.62 2.08
C PHE A 232 -2.71 -19.28 3.39
N LEU A 233 -3.43 -19.49 4.48
CA LEU A 233 -2.99 -19.28 5.84
C LEU A 233 -3.40 -20.48 6.69
N SER A 234 -2.44 -21.16 7.32
CA SER A 234 -2.72 -22.11 8.39
C SER A 234 -2.39 -21.45 9.74
N ALA A 235 -3.36 -21.49 10.64
CA ALA A 235 -3.33 -20.85 11.92
C ALA A 235 -3.55 -21.88 13.03
N THR A 236 -2.61 -21.98 13.98
CA THR A 236 -2.70 -22.93 15.12
C THR A 236 -2.54 -22.24 16.47
N LYS A 237 -3.27 -22.75 17.47
CA LYS A 237 -3.10 -22.41 18.89
C LYS A 237 -2.01 -23.25 19.57
N ARG A 238 -1.60 -24.37 18.97
CA ARG A 238 -0.53 -25.23 19.49
C ARG A 238 0.81 -24.67 19.06
N ILE A 239 1.46 -23.96 19.97
CA ILE A 239 2.74 -23.29 19.74
C ILE A 239 3.78 -23.96 20.63
N ASN A 240 4.90 -24.38 20.06
CA ASN A 240 6.04 -24.84 20.84
C ASN A 240 6.84 -23.64 21.34
N LEU A 241 6.44 -23.14 22.52
CA LEU A 241 7.08 -22.00 23.16
C LEU A 241 8.53 -22.28 23.54
N GLU A 242 8.88 -23.52 23.88
CA GLU A 242 10.24 -23.90 24.24
C GLU A 242 11.20 -23.70 23.06
N SER A 243 10.85 -24.23 21.89
CA SER A 243 11.66 -24.03 20.69
C SER A 243 11.75 -22.56 20.29
N LEU A 244 10.68 -21.78 20.43
CA LEU A 244 10.73 -20.34 20.17
C LEU A 244 11.69 -19.61 21.11
N ASN A 245 11.65 -19.91 22.41
CA ASN A 245 12.55 -19.33 23.40
C ASN A 245 14.02 -19.77 23.23
N GLN A 246 14.27 -20.95 22.65
CA GLN A 246 15.62 -21.40 22.32
C GLN A 246 16.17 -20.74 21.05
N CYS A 247 15.30 -20.39 20.08
CA CYS A 247 15.72 -19.82 18.80
C CYS A 247 15.72 -18.29 18.76
N TYR A 248 15.03 -17.62 19.68
CA TYR A 248 14.86 -16.17 19.68
C TYR A 248 15.00 -15.59 21.09
N ASP A 249 15.57 -14.38 21.21
CA ASP A 249 15.55 -13.63 22.46
C ASP A 249 14.16 -13.01 22.68
N LEU A 250 13.33 -13.73 23.43
CA LEU A 250 11.96 -13.34 23.76
C LEU A 250 11.85 -12.81 25.20
N THR A 251 12.98 -12.48 25.84
CA THR A 251 13.03 -12.06 27.25
C THR A 251 12.14 -10.82 27.49
N LEU A 252 12.18 -9.84 26.58
CA LEU A 252 11.35 -8.63 26.63
C LEU A 252 9.84 -8.91 26.55
N PHE A 253 9.45 -10.08 26.06
CA PHE A 253 8.06 -10.51 25.96
C PHE A 253 7.72 -11.63 26.96
N ASN A 254 8.52 -11.77 28.02
CA ASN A 254 8.39 -12.83 29.02
C ASN A 254 8.33 -14.24 28.38
N GLY A 255 9.12 -14.46 27.33
CA GLY A 255 9.12 -15.72 26.60
C GLY A 255 7.79 -16.09 25.94
N LEU A 256 6.92 -15.10 25.70
CA LEU A 256 5.54 -15.26 25.23
C LEU A 256 4.65 -16.06 26.21
N CYS A 257 5.09 -16.19 27.46
CA CYS A 257 4.32 -16.80 28.54
C CYS A 257 3.50 -15.75 29.27
N LYS A 258 2.27 -16.11 29.66
CA LYS A 258 1.52 -15.29 30.61
C LYS A 258 2.26 -15.32 31.95
N PRO A 259 2.52 -14.16 32.56
CA PRO A 259 3.18 -14.12 33.85
C PRO A 259 2.32 -14.81 34.91
N TYR A 260 2.97 -15.52 35.81
CA TYR A 260 2.31 -16.20 36.92
C TYR A 260 1.87 -15.16 37.97
N PRO A 261 0.78 -15.39 38.74
CA PRO A 261 0.32 -14.45 39.75
C PRO A 261 1.34 -14.13 40.86
N GLY A 262 2.38 -14.96 41.00
CA GLY A 262 3.51 -14.74 41.92
C GLY A 262 4.71 -14.01 41.30
N ASP A 263 4.66 -13.66 40.02
CA ASP A 263 5.72 -12.90 39.37
C ASP A 263 5.63 -11.43 39.79
N ASN A 264 6.75 -10.86 40.26
CA ASN A 264 6.83 -9.44 40.59
C ASN A 264 6.93 -8.59 39.32
N LEU A 265 5.78 -8.34 38.70
CA LEU A 265 5.67 -7.46 37.52
C LEU A 265 5.70 -5.99 37.92
N SER A 266 6.40 -5.18 37.14
CA SER A 266 6.28 -3.73 37.17
C SER A 266 4.91 -3.29 36.63
N PRO A 267 4.39 -2.11 37.01
CA PRO A 267 3.04 -1.65 36.62
C PRO A 267 2.79 -1.61 35.09
N ASN A 268 3.84 -1.43 34.27
CA ASN A 268 3.73 -1.36 32.81
C ASN A 268 3.50 -2.74 32.14
N GLU A 269 3.88 -3.83 32.81
CA GLU A 269 3.78 -5.20 32.28
C GLU A 269 2.36 -5.78 32.46
N GLN A 270 1.53 -5.18 33.31
CA GLN A 270 0.15 -5.59 33.55
C GLN A 270 -0.82 -5.19 32.41
N LEU A 271 -0.51 -4.14 31.65
CA LEU A 271 -1.36 -3.61 30.58
C LEU A 271 -1.32 -4.45 29.27
N HIS A 272 -0.30 -5.29 29.07
CA HIS A 272 -0.10 -6.08 27.84
C HIS A 272 -0.80 -7.46 27.85
N GLN A 273 -1.62 -7.76 28.86
CA GLN A 273 -1.97 -9.13 29.29
C GLN A 273 -3.15 -9.85 28.59
N GLN A 274 -3.77 -9.29 27.54
CA GLN A 274 -4.98 -9.89 26.93
C GLN A 274 -4.77 -10.61 25.57
N GLY A 275 -3.54 -10.98 25.22
CA GLY A 275 -3.26 -11.69 23.98
C GLY A 275 -3.51 -13.22 24.05
N ASN A 276 -4.25 -13.77 23.08
CA ASN A 276 -4.10 -15.17 22.70
C ASN A 276 -2.99 -15.25 21.65
N LEU A 277 -2.01 -16.13 21.83
CA LEU A 277 -1.00 -16.35 20.80
C LEU A 277 -1.57 -17.19 19.65
N LEU A 278 -1.37 -16.71 18.43
CA LEU A 278 -1.66 -17.41 17.18
C LEU A 278 -0.36 -17.52 16.39
N CYS A 279 0.02 -18.74 16.00
CA CYS A 279 1.05 -18.93 14.99
C CYS A 279 0.38 -18.90 13.62
N LEU A 280 0.80 -17.97 12.77
CA LEU A 280 0.28 -17.75 11.42
C LEU A 280 1.35 -18.15 10.42
N GLN A 281 1.10 -19.21 9.65
CA GLN A 281 1.88 -19.53 8.46
C GLN A 281 1.04 -19.20 7.24
N GLY A 282 1.26 -18.01 6.69
CA GLY A 282 0.48 -17.46 5.60
C GLY A 282 1.35 -17.08 4.41
N LYS A 283 0.78 -17.25 3.22
CA LYS A 283 1.37 -16.78 1.96
C LYS A 283 0.28 -16.20 1.08
N CYS A 284 0.55 -15.02 0.54
CA CYS A 284 -0.22 -14.39 -0.52
C CYS A 284 0.75 -14.01 -1.63
N VAL A 285 0.43 -14.31 -2.88
CA VAL A 285 1.21 -13.83 -4.03
C VAL A 285 0.69 -12.44 -4.39
N ASN A 286 1.57 -11.43 -4.38
CA ASN A 286 1.25 -10.05 -4.73
C ASN A 286 1.68 -9.69 -6.16
N ASP A 287 1.81 -10.70 -7.03
CA ASP A 287 2.08 -10.48 -8.45
C ASP A 287 0.74 -10.25 -9.19
N PHE A 288 0.18 -9.07 -8.95
CA PHE A 288 -0.90 -8.48 -9.77
C PHE A 288 -0.38 -7.17 -10.38
#